data_AF-A0A5C4JZZ6-F1
#
_entry.id   AF-A0A5C4JZZ6-F1
#
_cell.length_a   1.000
_cell.length_b   1.000
_cell.length_c   1.000
_cell.angle_alpha   90.00
_cell.angle_beta   90.00
_cell.angle_gamma   90.00
#
_symmetry.space_group_name_H-M   'P 1'
#
loop_
_entity.id
_entity.type
_entity.pdbx_description
1 polymer ?
#
loop_
_entity_poly.entity_id
_entity_poly.type
_entity_poly.pdbx_seq_one_letter_code
_entity_poly.pdbx_strand_id
1 'polypeptide(L)'
;MNPELFLAFVLVAAALACTPGVDWAYSIAAGLRQRSFVPAVAGLCGGYVLHTVLLVAGLAAVLAGAPGVLGWITLAGAGYLMWLGINTLRTWRGASFTARPDTDGRTRLRTFLQGMGTSGINPKGLLFYVALVPQFVSAEAPLPVPVQSGLLGMTFVLLAGLVYTAVALLSRSLLQSRPGAARAVTLASGVIMVALGMVLLGEQLLPVFAGAAAAG
;
A
#
# COMPACT_ATOMS: atom_id res chain seq x y z
N MET A 1 0.75 -26.27 -9.01
CA MET A 1 1.12 -24.96 -9.59
C MET A 1 2.41 -25.16 -10.37
N ASN A 2 2.56 -24.50 -11.51
CA ASN A 2 3.80 -24.57 -12.27
C ASN A 2 4.92 -23.84 -11.49
N PRO A 3 6.06 -24.51 -11.19
CA PRO A 3 7.14 -23.92 -10.41
C PRO A 3 7.81 -22.72 -11.11
N GLU A 4 7.87 -22.71 -12.44
CA GLU A 4 8.45 -21.60 -13.21
C GLU A 4 7.60 -20.34 -13.10
N LEU A 5 6.27 -20.47 -13.23
CA LEU A 5 5.33 -19.36 -13.03
C LEU A 5 5.41 -18.83 -11.60
N PHE A 6 5.51 -19.72 -10.62
CA PHE A 6 5.65 -19.30 -9.22
C PHE A 6 6.95 -18.54 -8.98
N LEU A 7 8.08 -19.01 -9.52
CA LEU A 7 9.36 -18.32 -9.38
C LEU A 7 9.35 -16.95 -10.09
N ALA A 8 8.79 -16.89 -11.31
CA ALA A 8 8.62 -15.64 -12.04
C ALA A 8 7.74 -14.66 -11.25
N PHE A 9 6.66 -15.14 -10.64
CA PHE A 9 5.82 -14.34 -9.75
C PHE A 9 6.62 -13.79 -8.58
N VAL A 10 7.38 -14.62 -7.86
CA VAL A 10 8.18 -14.20 -6.70
C VAL A 10 9.15 -13.08 -7.09
N LEU A 11 9.80 -13.16 -8.26
CA LEU A 11 10.71 -12.12 -8.74
C LEU A 11 9.98 -10.80 -8.99
N VAL A 12 8.84 -10.84 -9.70
CA VAL A 12 8.05 -9.63 -10.00
C VAL A 12 7.45 -9.04 -8.73
N ALA A 13 6.92 -9.89 -7.85
CA ALA A 13 6.37 -9.54 -6.54
C ALA A 13 7.43 -8.86 -5.65
N ALA A 14 8.64 -9.42 -5.59
CA ALA A 14 9.76 -8.84 -4.84
C ALA A 14 10.19 -7.49 -5.41
N ALA A 15 10.33 -7.38 -6.74
CA ALA A 15 10.65 -6.12 -7.39
C ALA A 15 9.61 -5.04 -7.06
N LEU A 16 8.32 -5.38 -7.15
CA LEU A 16 7.23 -4.47 -6.83
C LEU A 16 7.19 -4.08 -5.34
N ALA A 17 7.42 -5.02 -4.43
CA ALA A 17 7.50 -4.74 -3.00
C ALA A 17 8.65 -3.78 -2.68
N CYS A 18 9.77 -3.90 -3.41
CA CYS A 18 10.93 -3.04 -3.30
C CYS A 18 10.76 -1.65 -3.95
N THR A 19 9.80 -1.47 -4.85
CA THR A 19 9.55 -0.16 -5.46
C THR A 19 8.94 0.81 -4.44
N PRO A 20 9.60 1.96 -4.17
CA PRO A 20 9.08 2.96 -3.23
C PRO A 20 7.69 3.46 -3.60
N GLY A 21 6.87 3.72 -2.60
CA GLY A 21 5.50 4.21 -2.75
C GLY A 21 4.90 4.61 -1.41
N VAL A 22 3.57 4.64 -1.33
CA VAL A 22 2.85 5.04 -0.10
C VAL A 22 3.16 4.10 1.06
N ASP A 23 3.17 2.79 0.84
CA ASP A 23 3.44 1.81 1.90
C ASP A 23 4.84 1.97 2.50
N TRP A 24 5.82 2.29 1.66
CA TRP A 24 7.17 2.67 2.10
C TRP A 24 7.11 3.96 2.92
N ALA A 25 6.46 4.99 2.40
CA ALA A 25 6.34 6.28 3.06
C ALA A 25 5.70 6.15 4.47
N TYR A 26 4.66 5.31 4.60
CA TYR A 26 4.01 4.99 5.86
C TYR A 26 4.90 4.15 6.78
N SER A 27 5.58 3.12 6.25
CA SER A 27 6.50 2.28 7.02
C SER A 27 7.69 3.08 7.58
N ILE A 28 8.27 3.97 6.77
CA ILE A 28 9.31 4.92 7.20
C ILE A 28 8.79 5.80 8.34
N ALA A 29 7.62 6.42 8.16
CA ALA A 29 7.02 7.28 9.18
C ALA A 29 6.74 6.52 10.49
N ALA A 30 6.29 5.27 10.40
CA ALA A 30 6.08 4.41 11.56
C ALA A 30 7.39 4.06 12.27
N GLY A 31 8.44 3.72 11.52
CA GLY A 31 9.78 3.42 12.06
C GLY A 31 10.43 4.62 12.77
N LEU A 32 10.22 5.84 12.26
CA LEU A 32 10.76 7.08 12.83
C LEU A 32 10.00 7.58 14.06
N ARG A 33 8.67 7.41 14.11
CA ARG A 33 7.82 8.07 15.11
C ARG A 33 7.35 7.15 16.23
N GLN A 34 7.11 5.88 15.94
CA GLN A 34 6.43 4.99 16.89
C GLN A 34 7.43 4.20 17.73
N ARG A 35 7.07 3.94 19.00
CA ARG A 35 7.87 3.01 19.84
C ARG A 35 7.92 1.62 19.21
N SER A 36 6.81 1.17 18.62
CA SER A 36 6.71 -0.07 17.85
C SER A 36 6.05 0.20 16.51
N PHE A 37 6.74 -0.13 15.42
CA PHE A 37 6.21 -0.07 14.05
C PHE A 37 5.44 -1.35 13.66
N VAL A 38 5.43 -2.37 14.52
CA VAL A 38 4.80 -3.68 14.23
C VAL A 38 3.31 -3.53 13.89
N PRO A 39 2.49 -2.77 14.64
CA PRO A 39 1.08 -2.60 14.28
C PRO A 39 0.89 -1.94 12.91
N ALA A 40 1.79 -1.03 12.51
CA ALA A 40 1.73 -0.36 11.23
C ALA A 40 1.99 -1.34 10.08
N VAL A 41 3.06 -2.13 10.17
CA VAL A 41 3.42 -3.14 9.16
C VAL A 41 2.38 -4.27 9.12
N ALA A 42 1.92 -4.75 10.27
CA ALA A 42 0.83 -5.73 10.34
C ALA A 42 -0.46 -5.18 9.71
N GLY A 43 -0.74 -3.89 9.88
CA GLY A 43 -1.82 -3.19 9.20
C GLY A 43 -1.66 -3.26 7.68
N LEU A 44 -0.51 -2.82 7.15
CA LEU A 44 -0.20 -2.87 5.71
C LEU A 44 -0.41 -4.30 5.15
N CYS A 45 0.14 -5.32 5.82
CA CYS A 45 -0.08 -6.72 5.46
C CYS A 45 -1.57 -7.11 5.49
N GLY A 46 -2.33 -6.64 6.49
CA GLY A 46 -3.77 -6.84 6.57
C GLY A 46 -4.54 -6.29 5.36
N GLY A 47 -4.09 -5.16 4.80
CA GLY A 47 -4.63 -4.63 3.55
C GLY A 47 -4.41 -5.58 2.36
N TYR A 48 -3.23 -6.18 2.24
CA TYR A 48 -2.94 -7.16 1.19
C TYR A 48 -3.58 -8.53 1.42
N VAL A 49 -3.80 -8.93 2.67
CA VAL A 49 -4.64 -10.09 2.99
C VAL A 49 -6.06 -9.84 2.48
N LEU A 50 -6.61 -8.64 2.68
CA LEU A 50 -7.93 -8.30 2.11
C LEU A 50 -7.93 -8.38 0.58
N HIS A 51 -6.90 -7.84 -0.10
CA HIS A 51 -6.76 -8.01 -1.56
C HIS A 51 -6.67 -9.48 -1.98
N THR A 52 -5.97 -10.31 -1.21
CA THR A 52 -5.85 -11.74 -1.45
C THR A 52 -7.20 -12.44 -1.32
N VAL A 53 -7.95 -12.16 -0.24
CA VAL A 53 -9.30 -12.70 -0.03
C VAL A 53 -10.22 -12.31 -1.17
N LEU A 54 -10.21 -11.03 -1.56
CA LEU A 54 -10.98 -10.55 -2.69
C LEU A 54 -10.60 -11.28 -3.97
N LEU A 55 -9.30 -11.41 -4.27
CA LEU A 55 -8.80 -12.11 -5.46
C LEU A 55 -9.29 -13.57 -5.49
N VAL A 56 -9.16 -14.29 -4.38
CA VAL A 56 -9.62 -15.68 -4.24
C VAL A 56 -11.14 -15.79 -4.41
N ALA A 57 -11.89 -14.82 -3.89
CA ALA A 57 -13.34 -14.73 -4.07
C ALA A 57 -13.77 -14.33 -5.50
N GLY A 58 -12.81 -14.11 -6.41
CA GLY A 58 -13.09 -13.73 -7.79
C GLY A 58 -13.22 -12.22 -7.97
N LEU A 59 -12.32 -11.42 -7.37
CA LEU A 59 -12.27 -9.96 -7.53
C LEU A 59 -12.43 -9.51 -8.99
N ALA A 60 -11.88 -10.26 -9.95
CA ALA A 60 -12.07 -10.01 -11.37
C ALA A 60 -13.54 -10.12 -11.82
N ALA A 61 -14.28 -11.12 -11.33
CA ALA A 61 -15.72 -11.28 -11.59
C ALA A 61 -16.55 -10.17 -10.92
N VAL A 62 -16.17 -9.75 -9.71
CA VAL A 62 -16.83 -8.63 -9.00
C VAL A 62 -16.61 -7.30 -9.73
N LEU A 63 -15.37 -7.02 -10.16
CA LEU A 63 -15.04 -5.81 -10.92
C LEU A 63 -15.65 -5.82 -12.33
N ALA A 64 -15.72 -6.97 -12.99
CA ALA A 64 -16.38 -7.12 -14.29
C ALA A 64 -17.90 -6.91 -14.21
N GLY A 65 -18.53 -7.29 -13.09
CA GLY A 65 -19.96 -7.12 -12.86
C GLY A 65 -20.38 -5.73 -12.38
N ALA A 66 -19.45 -4.86 -12.01
CA ALA A 66 -19.75 -3.56 -11.39
C ALA A 66 -18.91 -2.42 -12.01
N PRO A 67 -19.36 -1.86 -13.15
CA PRO A 67 -18.72 -0.71 -13.78
C PRO A 67 -18.58 0.44 -12.77
N GLY A 68 -17.36 0.97 -12.62
CA GLY A 68 -17.08 2.12 -11.75
C GLY A 68 -16.63 1.80 -10.32
N VAL A 69 -16.70 0.54 -9.85
CA VAL A 69 -16.19 0.18 -8.50
C VAL A 69 -14.70 0.51 -8.34
N LEU A 70 -13.90 0.23 -9.37
CA LEU A 70 -12.47 0.56 -9.36
C LEU A 70 -12.24 2.08 -9.30
N GLY A 71 -13.11 2.87 -9.95
CA GLY A 71 -13.09 4.32 -9.89
C GLY A 71 -13.40 4.84 -8.48
N TRP A 72 -14.44 4.33 -7.84
CA TRP A 72 -14.80 4.69 -6.45
C TRP A 72 -13.71 4.31 -5.44
N ILE A 73 -13.12 3.12 -5.59
CA ILE A 73 -11.98 2.70 -4.75
C ILE A 73 -10.79 3.64 -4.97
N THR A 74 -10.49 4.00 -6.23
CA THR A 74 -9.41 4.93 -6.57
C THR A 74 -9.66 6.31 -5.95
N LEU A 75 -10.90 6.82 -6.01
CA LEU A 75 -11.29 8.11 -5.44
C LEU A 75 -11.17 8.11 -3.91
N ALA A 76 -11.68 7.07 -3.25
CA ALA A 76 -11.55 6.88 -1.82
C ALA A 76 -10.07 6.80 -1.41
N GLY A 77 -9.25 6.10 -2.19
CA GLY A 77 -7.82 5.96 -1.99
C GLY A 77 -7.11 7.28 -2.10
N ALA A 78 -7.38 8.02 -3.17
CA ALA A 78 -6.79 9.32 -3.39
C ALA A 78 -7.09 10.30 -2.24
N GLY A 79 -8.35 10.37 -1.78
CA GLY A 79 -8.73 11.18 -0.62
C GLY A 79 -8.02 10.75 0.67
N TYR A 80 -7.92 9.43 0.91
CA TYR A 80 -7.20 8.88 2.05
C TYR A 80 -5.69 9.20 2.02
N LEU A 81 -5.05 9.05 0.85
CA LEU A 81 -3.63 9.37 0.62
C LEU A 81 -3.34 10.84 0.86
N MET A 82 -4.20 11.73 0.36
CA MET A 82 -4.08 13.16 0.62
C MET A 82 -4.20 13.45 2.11
N TRP A 83 -5.19 12.87 2.80
CA TRP A 83 -5.35 13.04 4.24
C TRP A 83 -4.11 12.56 5.02
N LEU A 84 -3.57 11.39 4.67
CA LEU A 84 -2.38 10.81 5.30
C LEU A 84 -1.13 11.65 5.02
N GLY A 85 -0.97 12.10 3.77
CA GLY A 85 0.11 12.98 3.34
C GLY A 85 0.07 14.31 4.06
N ILE A 86 -1.09 14.99 4.10
CA ILE A 86 -1.28 16.26 4.82
C ILE A 86 -0.98 16.10 6.31
N ASN A 87 -1.46 15.03 6.95
CA ASN A 87 -1.18 14.77 8.36
C ASN A 87 0.33 14.55 8.61
N THR A 88 1.03 13.88 7.68
CA THR A 88 2.49 13.72 7.70
C THR A 88 3.20 15.07 7.52
N LEU A 89 2.76 15.89 6.57
CA LEU A 89 3.25 17.25 6.30
C LEU A 89 2.93 18.27 7.40
N ARG A 90 1.97 18.00 8.29
CA ARG A 90 1.71 18.84 9.47
C ARG A 90 2.63 18.51 10.64
N THR A 91 3.14 17.28 10.67
CA THR A 91 3.90 16.74 11.81
C THR A 91 5.40 16.53 11.51
N TRP A 92 5.84 16.77 10.27
CA TRP A 92 7.24 16.53 9.84
C TRP A 92 8.30 17.27 10.66
N ARG A 93 8.03 18.50 11.14
CA ARG A 93 9.00 19.26 11.98
C ARG A 93 9.31 18.56 13.30
N GLY A 94 8.36 17.76 13.80
CA GLY A 94 8.49 16.94 14.99
C GLY A 94 9.06 15.54 14.73
N ALA A 95 9.48 15.22 13.51
CA ALA A 95 10.11 13.95 13.19
C ALA A 95 11.53 13.90 13.78
N SER A 96 11.63 13.62 15.07
CA SER A 96 12.87 13.34 15.78
C SER A 96 12.69 12.14 16.69
N PHE A 97 13.77 11.36 16.85
CA PHE A 97 13.83 10.21 17.76
C PHE A 97 13.80 10.55 19.25
N THR A 98 13.57 11.82 19.59
CA THR A 98 13.24 12.19 20.96
C THR A 98 11.97 11.44 21.32
N ALA A 99 12.13 10.34 22.05
CA ALA A 99 11.07 9.55 22.62
C ALA A 99 10.30 10.42 23.61
N ARG A 100 9.51 11.36 23.08
CA ARG A 100 8.38 11.88 23.83
C ARG A 100 7.57 10.64 24.20
N PRO A 101 7.10 10.52 25.44
CA PRO A 101 6.06 9.55 25.74
C PRO A 101 4.97 9.71 24.70
N ASP A 102 4.28 8.63 24.35
CA ASP A 102 3.28 8.57 23.29
C ASP A 102 2.11 9.54 23.61
N THR A 103 2.35 10.84 23.46
CA THR A 103 1.41 11.91 23.82
C THR A 103 0.30 11.99 22.78
N ASP A 104 0.43 11.26 21.68
CA ASP A 104 -0.59 11.17 20.62
C ASP A 104 -1.73 10.21 20.97
N GLY A 105 -1.66 9.43 22.08
CA GLY A 105 -2.74 8.55 22.54
C GLY A 105 -3.22 7.54 21.49
N ARG A 106 -2.42 7.27 20.45
CA ARG A 106 -2.80 6.38 19.35
C ARG A 106 -2.72 4.94 19.82
N THR A 107 -3.88 4.27 19.87
CA THR A 107 -3.92 2.84 20.17
C THR A 107 -3.24 2.03 19.08
N ARG A 108 -2.64 0.88 19.44
CA ARG A 108 -2.06 -0.06 18.47
C ARG A 108 -3.07 -0.45 17.37
N LEU A 109 -4.34 -0.57 17.75
CA LEU A 109 -5.44 -0.83 16.82
C LEU A 109 -5.62 0.30 15.79
N ARG A 110 -5.58 1.57 16.21
CA ARG A 110 -5.70 2.70 15.28
C ARG A 110 -4.55 2.73 14.28
N THR A 111 -3.32 2.44 14.71
CA THR A 111 -2.16 2.32 13.82
C THR A 111 -2.32 1.16 12.84
N PHE A 112 -2.82 0.02 13.30
CA PHE A 112 -3.11 -1.13 12.47
C PHE A 112 -4.17 -0.81 11.40
N LEU A 113 -5.30 -0.22 11.79
CA LEU A 113 -6.35 0.18 10.87
C LEU A 113 -5.88 1.23 9.86
N GLN A 114 -4.99 2.13 10.26
CA GLN A 114 -4.35 3.07 9.34
C GLN A 114 -3.44 2.36 8.33
N GLY A 115 -2.61 1.40 8.76
CA GLY A 115 -1.82 0.60 7.84
C GLY A 115 -2.68 -0.22 6.87
N MET A 116 -3.74 -0.84 7.39
CA MET A 116 -4.68 -1.61 6.59
C MET A 116 -5.40 -0.75 5.55
N GLY A 117 -5.85 0.45 5.94
CA GLY A 117 -6.41 1.41 4.98
C GLY A 117 -5.37 1.89 3.97
N THR A 118 -4.12 2.07 4.39
CA THR A 118 -3.03 2.53 3.51
C THR A 118 -2.77 1.55 2.37
N SER A 119 -2.49 0.27 2.65
CA SER A 119 -2.27 -0.73 1.60
C SER A 119 -3.57 -1.17 0.94
N GLY A 120 -4.67 -1.24 1.71
CA GLY A 120 -5.97 -1.71 1.21
C GLY A 120 -6.56 -0.79 0.14
N ILE A 121 -6.32 0.52 0.21
CA ILE A 121 -6.75 1.47 -0.82
C ILE A 121 -5.58 1.94 -1.70
N ASN A 122 -4.43 1.26 -1.63
CA ASN A 122 -3.29 1.54 -2.49
C ASN A 122 -3.57 1.01 -3.91
N PRO A 123 -3.69 1.89 -4.92
CA PRO A 123 -4.00 1.47 -6.29
C PRO A 123 -2.88 0.61 -6.90
N LYS A 124 -1.61 0.81 -6.49
CA LYS A 124 -0.50 -0.06 -6.92
C LYS A 124 -0.74 -1.51 -6.48
N GLY A 125 -1.17 -1.68 -5.22
CA GLY A 125 -1.53 -2.97 -4.66
C GLY A 125 -2.71 -3.59 -5.42
N LEU A 126 -3.78 -2.82 -5.58
CA LEU A 126 -4.99 -3.27 -6.27
C LEU A 126 -4.71 -3.68 -7.72
N LEU A 127 -3.96 -2.87 -8.47
CA LEU A 127 -3.59 -3.15 -9.86
C LEU A 127 -2.71 -4.40 -9.96
N PHE A 128 -1.78 -4.60 -9.04
CA PHE A 128 -0.99 -5.83 -8.98
C PHE A 128 -1.89 -7.07 -8.79
N TYR A 129 -2.82 -7.04 -7.84
CA TYR A 129 -3.73 -8.16 -7.59
C TYR A 129 -4.73 -8.41 -8.73
N VAL A 130 -5.22 -7.37 -9.38
CA VAL A 130 -6.22 -7.50 -10.46
C VAL A 130 -5.59 -7.83 -11.80
N ALA A 131 -4.49 -7.18 -12.17
CA ALA A 131 -3.92 -7.30 -13.51
C ALA A 131 -2.77 -8.30 -13.58
N LEU A 132 -1.97 -8.42 -12.51
CA LEU A 132 -0.70 -9.13 -12.57
C LEU A 132 -0.79 -10.53 -11.95
N VAL A 133 -1.36 -10.69 -10.76
CA VAL A 133 -1.47 -12.02 -10.10
C VAL A 133 -2.17 -13.07 -10.99
N PRO A 134 -3.30 -12.78 -11.69
CA PRO A 134 -3.96 -13.77 -12.53
C PRO A 134 -3.09 -14.30 -13.69
N GLN A 135 -2.08 -13.53 -14.13
CA GLN A 135 -1.17 -13.95 -15.20
C GLN A 135 -0.24 -15.11 -14.77
N PHE A 136 -0.09 -15.34 -13.47
CA PHE A 136 0.72 -16.42 -12.91
C PHE A 136 -0.11 -17.63 -12.48
N VAL A 137 -1.42 -17.60 -12.76
CA VAL A 137 -2.32 -18.73 -12.49
C VAL A 137 -2.53 -19.52 -13.78
N SER A 138 -2.40 -20.84 -13.70
CA SER A 138 -2.67 -21.73 -14.83
C SER A 138 -3.96 -22.52 -14.57
N ALA A 139 -4.92 -22.44 -15.51
CA ALA A 139 -6.16 -23.20 -15.45
C ALA A 139 -5.96 -24.71 -15.67
N GLU A 140 -4.86 -25.09 -16.32
CA GLU A 140 -4.50 -26.48 -16.65
C GLU A 140 -3.69 -27.15 -15.53
N ALA A 141 -3.26 -26.39 -14.52
CA ALA A 141 -2.48 -26.94 -13.41
C ALA A 141 -3.36 -27.79 -12.47
N PRO A 142 -2.78 -28.80 -11.78
CA PRO A 142 -3.52 -29.65 -10.85
C PRO A 142 -4.16 -28.94 -9.65
N LEU A 143 -3.71 -27.72 -9.33
CA LEU A 143 -4.25 -26.94 -8.20
C LEU A 143 -5.41 -26.06 -8.69
N PRO A 144 -6.54 -25.98 -7.96
CA PRO A 144 -7.62 -25.07 -8.31
C PRO A 144 -7.16 -23.60 -8.35
N VAL A 145 -7.74 -22.82 -9.27
CA VAL A 145 -7.46 -21.37 -9.43
C VAL A 145 -7.52 -20.59 -8.10
N PRO A 146 -8.56 -20.75 -7.25
CA PRO A 146 -8.61 -20.02 -5.97
C PRO A 146 -7.45 -20.37 -5.03
N VAL A 147 -6.98 -21.63 -5.04
CA VAL A 147 -5.84 -22.07 -4.23
C VAL A 147 -4.53 -21.45 -4.74
N GLN A 148 -4.34 -21.44 -6.07
CA GLN A 148 -3.18 -20.77 -6.69
C GLN A 148 -3.16 -19.28 -6.36
N SER A 149 -4.29 -18.58 -6.56
CA SER A 149 -4.44 -17.16 -6.25
C SER A 149 -4.17 -16.84 -4.77
N GLY A 150 -4.65 -17.69 -3.86
CA GLY A 150 -4.39 -17.55 -2.43
C GLY A 150 -2.91 -17.72 -2.09
N LEU A 151 -2.25 -18.72 -2.68
CA LEU A 151 -0.80 -18.94 -2.50
C LEU A 151 0.01 -17.75 -3.01
N LEU A 152 -0.28 -17.25 -4.21
CA LEU A 152 0.42 -16.10 -4.79
C LEU A 152 0.19 -14.83 -3.96
N GLY A 153 -1.07 -14.57 -3.58
CA GLY A 153 -1.42 -13.42 -2.74
C GLY A 153 -0.75 -13.45 -1.37
N MET A 154 -0.78 -14.59 -0.67
CA MET A 154 -0.10 -14.74 0.62
C MET A 154 1.43 -14.69 0.49
N THR A 155 2.00 -15.19 -0.61
CA THR A 155 3.43 -15.04 -0.91
C THR A 155 3.80 -13.56 -0.98
N PHE A 156 3.00 -12.74 -1.68
CA PHE A 156 3.24 -11.30 -1.73
C PHE A 156 3.07 -10.63 -0.36
N VAL A 157 2.06 -11.01 0.44
CA VAL A 157 1.88 -10.50 1.80
C VAL A 157 3.14 -10.72 2.66
N LEU A 158 3.73 -11.91 2.58
CA LEU A 158 4.96 -12.25 3.32
C LEU A 158 6.17 -11.43 2.83
N LEU A 159 6.35 -11.32 1.51
CA LEU A 159 7.42 -10.52 0.91
C LEU A 159 7.28 -9.03 1.27
N ALA A 160 6.08 -8.47 1.13
CA ALA A 160 5.78 -7.09 1.50
C ALA A 160 6.02 -6.86 3.00
N GLY A 161 5.58 -7.79 3.85
CA GLY A 161 5.84 -7.73 5.29
C GLY A 161 7.33 -7.70 5.63
N LEU A 162 8.14 -8.52 4.96
CA LEU A 162 9.59 -8.53 5.12
C LEU A 162 10.21 -7.20 4.67
N VAL A 163 9.89 -6.74 3.46
CA VAL A 163 10.43 -5.49 2.89
C VAL A 163 10.03 -4.30 3.76
N TYR A 164 8.77 -4.19 4.16
CA TYR A 164 8.30 -3.04 4.92
C TYR A 164 8.83 -3.06 6.35
N THR A 165 9.02 -4.23 6.96
CA THR A 165 9.73 -4.37 8.23
C THR A 165 11.18 -3.89 8.09
N ALA A 166 11.88 -4.31 7.05
CA ALA A 166 13.24 -3.87 6.77
C ALA A 166 13.32 -2.35 6.57
N VAL A 167 12.39 -1.77 5.80
CA VAL A 167 12.29 -0.32 5.60
C VAL A 167 12.08 0.42 6.91
N ALA A 168 11.16 -0.03 7.78
CA ALA A 168 10.94 0.58 9.09
C ALA A 168 12.19 0.51 9.99
N LEU A 169 12.84 -0.66 10.03
CA LEU A 169 14.05 -0.90 10.82
C LEU A 169 15.23 -0.06 10.33
N LEU A 170 15.46 -0.02 9.01
CA LEU A 170 16.54 0.77 8.41
C LEU A 170 16.30 2.26 8.59
N SER A 171 15.05 2.72 8.40
CA SER A 171 14.70 4.12 8.67
C SER A 171 15.00 4.49 10.11
N ARG A 172 14.66 3.60 11.04
CA ARG A 172 14.97 3.76 12.45
C ARG A 172 16.48 3.83 12.68
N SER A 173 17.23 2.80 12.28
CA SER A 173 18.66 2.71 12.54
C SER A 173 19.49 3.83 11.88
N LEU A 174 19.20 4.16 10.62
CA LEU A 174 20.02 5.09 9.83
C LEU A 174 19.74 6.57 10.12
N LEU A 175 18.52 6.89 10.57
CA LEU A 175 18.06 8.26 10.79
C LEU A 175 17.92 8.62 12.28
N GLN A 176 18.11 7.66 13.18
CA GLN A 176 18.12 7.85 14.64
C GLN A 176 19.03 8.97 15.11
N SER A 177 20.25 9.03 14.58
CA SER A 177 21.26 10.02 14.93
C SER A 177 21.22 11.27 14.04
N ARG A 178 20.30 11.36 13.07
CA ARG A 178 20.27 12.41 12.04
C ARG A 178 18.89 13.10 11.96
N PRO A 179 18.54 13.96 12.94
CA PRO A 179 17.21 14.58 12.99
C PRO A 179 16.87 15.42 11.75
N GLY A 180 17.84 16.08 11.12
CA GLY A 180 17.63 16.81 9.86
C GLY A 180 17.21 15.89 8.72
N ALA A 181 17.90 14.75 8.56
CA ALA A 181 17.58 13.75 7.54
C ALA A 181 16.22 13.07 7.82
N ALA A 182 15.92 12.74 9.09
CA ALA A 182 14.61 12.19 9.47
C ALA A 182 13.45 13.13 9.10
N ARG A 183 13.62 14.44 9.31
CA ARG A 183 12.65 15.47 8.90
C ARG A 183 12.51 15.54 7.38
N ALA A 184 13.62 15.56 6.64
CA ALA A 184 13.61 15.62 5.18
C ALA A 184 12.91 14.41 4.56
N VAL A 185 13.20 13.20 5.05
CA VAL A 185 12.55 11.96 4.59
C VAL A 185 11.06 11.95 4.95
N THR A 186 10.69 12.39 6.16
CA THR A 186 9.27 12.49 6.56
C THR A 186 8.51 13.50 5.69
N LEU A 187 9.14 14.63 5.36
CA LEU A 187 8.58 15.63 4.45
C LEU A 187 8.39 15.03 3.06
N ALA A 188 9.42 14.40 2.50
CA ALA A 188 9.37 13.76 1.18
C ALA A 188 8.27 12.69 1.11
N SER A 189 8.17 11.83 2.13
CA SER A 189 7.09 10.85 2.28
C SER A 189 5.71 11.51 2.24
N GLY A 190 5.51 12.60 2.98
CA GLY A 190 4.26 13.38 2.97
C GLY A 190 3.93 13.95 1.60
N VAL A 191 4.92 14.54 0.91
CA VAL A 191 4.76 15.11 -0.44
C VAL A 191 4.39 14.01 -1.44
N ILE A 192 5.09 12.88 -1.43
CA ILE A 192 4.82 11.75 -2.32
C ILE A 192 3.38 11.25 -2.15
N MET A 193 2.92 11.11 -0.90
CA MET A 193 1.54 10.68 -0.62
C MET A 193 0.49 11.65 -1.17
N VAL A 194 0.68 12.97 -0.99
CA VAL A 194 -0.24 13.97 -1.54
C VAL A 194 -0.17 13.99 -3.07
N ALA A 195 1.03 13.97 -3.65
CA ALA A 195 1.22 13.99 -5.10
C ALA A 195 0.55 12.79 -5.78
N LEU A 196 0.75 11.58 -5.23
CA LEU A 196 0.09 10.38 -5.74
C LEU A 196 -1.44 10.49 -5.61
N GLY A 197 -1.97 10.98 -4.49
CA GLY A 197 -3.39 11.25 -4.34
C GLY A 197 -3.93 12.22 -5.41
N MET A 198 -3.21 13.31 -5.67
CA MET A 198 -3.59 14.29 -6.70
C MET A 198 -3.57 13.69 -8.12
N VAL A 199 -2.57 12.88 -8.45
CA VAL A 199 -2.49 12.19 -9.75
C VAL A 199 -3.67 11.24 -9.94
N LEU A 200 -3.99 10.44 -8.91
CA LEU A 200 -5.11 9.51 -8.96
C LEU A 200 -6.47 10.21 -9.10
N LEU A 201 -6.63 11.37 -8.45
CA LEU A 201 -7.80 12.23 -8.67
C LEU A 201 -7.86 12.75 -10.10
N GLY A 202 -6.73 13.22 -10.64
CA GLY A 202 -6.64 13.71 -12.01
C GLY A 202 -7.06 12.66 -13.03
N GLU A 203 -6.48 11.45 -12.94
CA GLU A 203 -6.80 10.31 -13.83
C GLU A 203 -8.28 9.92 -13.80
N GLN A 204 -8.95 10.02 -12.65
CA GLN A 204 -10.39 9.70 -12.54
C GLN A 204 -11.30 10.82 -13.01
N LEU A 205 -10.90 12.09 -12.86
CA LEU A 205 -11.74 13.25 -13.15
C LEU A 205 -11.60 13.76 -14.58
N LEU A 206 -10.40 13.70 -15.18
CA LEU A 206 -10.15 14.17 -16.54
C LEU A 206 -11.05 13.49 -17.60
N PRO A 207 -11.27 12.16 -17.59
CA PRO A 207 -12.16 11.50 -18.55
C PRO A 207 -13.63 11.91 -18.36
N VAL A 208 -14.06 12.16 -17.12
CA VAL A 208 -15.43 12.59 -16.80
C VAL A 208 -15.69 14.00 -17.33
N PHE A 209 -14.74 14.93 -17.11
CA PHE A 209 -14.86 16.30 -17.61
C PHE A 209 -14.73 16.37 -19.14
N ALA A 210 -13.84 15.58 -19.75
CA ALA A 210 -13.73 15.50 -21.20
C ALA A 210 -15.01 14.93 -21.85
N GLY A 211 -15.62 13.91 -21.24
CA GLY A 211 -16.91 13.36 -21.68
C GLY A 211 -18.06 14.36 -21.55
N ALA A 212 -18.12 15.13 -20.46
CA ALA A 212 -19.13 16.16 -20.26
C ALA A 212 -18.98 17.33 -21.25
N ALA A 213 -17.75 17.72 -21.60
CA ALA A 213 -17.47 18.77 -22.58
C ALA A 213 -17.73 18.33 -24.03
N ALA A 214 -17.65 17.03 -24.34
CA ALA A 214 -17.96 16.48 -25.67
C ALA A 214 -19.46 16.21 -25.89
N ALA A 215 -20.28 16.23 -24.82
CA ALA A 215 -21.71 15.96 -24.86
C ALA A 215 -22.60 17.22 -24.82
N GLY A 216 -21.99 18.42 -24.74
CA GLY A 216 -22.66 19.72 -24.80
C GLY A 216 -22.26 20.49 -26.05
#